data_AF-A0A956KAN9-F1
#
_entry.id   AF-A0A956KAN9-F1
#
_cell.length_a   1.000
_cell.length_b   1.000
_cell.length_c   1.000
_cell.angle_alpha   90.00
_cell.angle_beta   90.00
_cell.angle_gamma   90.00
#
_symmetry.space_group_name_H-M   'P 1'
#
loop_
_entity.id
_entity.type
_entity.pdbx_description
1 polymer ?
#
loop_
_entity_poly.entity_id
_entity_poly.type
_entity_poly.pdbx_seq_one_letter_code
_entity_poly.pdbx_strand_id
1 'polypeptide(L)'
;TGQPGCLEHSSNCGDQQFEPFSCGSASPCDGLVVSDPVLNGGDGEVSFVDPAAATCIMESLRDAVPGLYVINIEPGQQYSRSHRLEVFADATVVRYEGVFDDKCFDQWERWEVLRDAAHFEGCLALATPAEQLFCMVDAGTGECIAADSCP
;
A
#
# COMPACT_ATOMS: atom_id res chain seq x y z
N THR A 1 1.24 26.46 13.78
CA THR A 1 0.03 25.61 13.72
C THR A 1 -0.44 25.57 12.28
N GLY A 2 0.19 24.72 11.47
CA GLY A 2 -0.29 24.41 10.12
C GLY A 2 -0.73 22.96 10.15
N GLN A 3 -2.02 22.70 10.04
CA GLN A 3 -2.51 21.37 9.69
C GLN A 3 -2.17 21.14 8.21
N PRO A 4 -1.40 20.12 7.83
CA PRO A 4 -1.30 19.76 6.44
C PRO A 4 -2.62 19.10 6.03
N GLY A 5 -3.17 19.53 4.91
CA GLY A 5 -4.27 18.83 4.25
C GLY A 5 -3.81 17.45 3.79
N CYS A 6 -4.77 16.56 3.57
CA CYS A 6 -4.53 15.25 2.98
C CYS A 6 -3.85 15.43 1.62
N LEU A 7 -2.77 14.68 1.38
CA LEU A 7 -1.83 14.73 0.25
C LEU A 7 -0.58 15.61 0.52
N GLU A 8 0.45 15.00 1.11
CA GLU A 8 1.82 15.47 0.93
C GLU A 8 2.44 14.66 -0.22
N HIS A 9 2.49 15.27 -1.41
CA HIS A 9 3.19 14.71 -2.56
C HIS A 9 4.60 15.29 -2.61
N SER A 10 5.61 14.43 -2.51
CA SER A 10 7.01 14.83 -2.68
C SER A 10 7.59 14.06 -3.86
N SER A 11 8.03 14.77 -4.89
CA SER A 11 8.79 14.19 -6.00
C SER A 11 10.24 14.59 -5.83
N ASN A 12 11.12 13.59 -5.67
CA ASN A 12 12.55 13.82 -5.46
C ASN A 12 13.32 13.40 -6.71
N CYS A 13 13.23 14.22 -7.75
CA CYS A 13 14.15 14.15 -8.90
C CYS A 13 15.55 14.72 -8.57
N GLY A 14 16.01 14.54 -7.33
CA GLY A 14 17.30 14.98 -6.79
C GLY A 14 17.50 14.51 -5.33
N ASP A 15 18.74 14.13 -5.02
CA ASP A 15 19.39 13.49 -3.85
C ASP A 15 18.82 13.61 -2.40
N GLN A 16 17.53 13.79 -2.18
CA GLN A 16 16.97 13.73 -0.83
C GLN A 16 16.23 12.42 -0.59
N GLN A 17 16.69 11.67 0.41
CA GLN A 17 15.97 10.54 0.95
C GLN A 17 14.77 11.07 1.72
N PHE A 18 13.58 10.81 1.20
CA PHE A 18 12.39 10.87 2.03
C PHE A 18 12.36 9.64 2.93
N GLU A 19 12.17 9.85 4.23
CA GLU A 19 11.89 8.75 5.15
C GLU A 19 10.37 8.57 5.22
N PRO A 20 9.83 7.42 4.81
CA PRO A 20 8.41 7.14 4.93
C PRO A 20 7.95 7.37 6.36
N PHE A 21 6.81 8.03 6.53
CA PHE A 21 6.19 8.10 7.84
C PHE A 21 5.97 6.66 8.33
N SER A 22 6.48 6.39 9.54
CA SER A 22 6.31 5.12 10.22
C SER A 22 5.99 5.47 11.65
N CYS A 23 4.80 5.08 12.11
CA CYS A 23 4.50 5.15 13.53
C CYS A 23 5.16 4.01 14.32
N GLY A 24 5.99 3.18 13.67
CA GLY A 24 6.73 2.10 14.30
C GLY A 24 5.89 0.85 14.57
N SER A 25 4.75 0.69 13.88
CA SER A 25 3.90 -0.49 14.02
C SER A 25 4.62 -1.76 13.58
N ALA A 26 4.37 -2.86 14.29
CA ALA A 26 4.88 -4.16 13.90
C ALA A 26 4.21 -4.65 12.61
N SER A 27 4.93 -5.46 11.83
CA SER A 27 4.36 -6.15 10.68
C SER A 27 3.77 -7.49 11.13
N PRO A 28 2.44 -7.69 11.07
CA PRO A 28 1.84 -8.98 11.42
C PRO A 28 2.01 -10.03 10.32
N CYS A 29 2.33 -9.60 9.10
CA CYS A 29 2.57 -10.44 7.93
C CYS A 29 4.00 -10.28 7.41
N ASP A 30 4.48 -11.26 6.65
CA ASP A 30 5.62 -11.05 5.77
C ASP A 30 5.28 -10.04 4.67
N GLY A 31 6.28 -9.31 4.16
CA GLY A 31 6.09 -8.38 3.07
C GLY A 31 5.75 -9.11 1.77
N LEU A 32 4.72 -8.63 1.05
CA LEU A 32 4.34 -9.19 -0.24
C LEU A 32 5.28 -8.69 -1.32
N VAL A 33 5.84 -9.62 -2.11
CA VAL A 33 6.54 -9.31 -3.36
C VAL A 33 5.67 -9.75 -4.54
N VAL A 34 5.45 -8.83 -5.47
CA VAL A 34 4.65 -9.00 -6.68
C VAL A 34 5.53 -8.84 -7.90
N SER A 35 5.46 -9.78 -8.83
CA SER A 35 6.05 -9.64 -10.16
C SER A 35 4.99 -9.11 -11.12
N ASP A 36 5.24 -7.93 -11.73
CA ASP A 36 4.33 -7.31 -12.70
C ASP A 36 5.07 -6.92 -14.00
N PRO A 37 5.22 -7.83 -14.97
CA PRO A 37 5.96 -7.57 -16.20
C PRO A 37 5.50 -6.34 -17.00
N VAL A 38 4.24 -5.91 -16.84
CA VAL A 38 3.63 -4.80 -17.60
C VAL A 38 4.26 -3.46 -17.25
N LEU A 39 4.74 -3.28 -16.00
CA LEU A 39 5.42 -2.04 -15.59
C LEU A 39 6.69 -1.76 -16.41
N ASN A 40 7.37 -2.79 -16.93
CA ASN A 40 8.53 -2.64 -17.82
C ASN A 40 8.16 -2.78 -19.31
N GLY A 41 6.88 -2.69 -19.66
CA GLY A 41 6.41 -2.90 -21.04
C GLY A 41 6.57 -4.33 -21.55
N GLY A 42 6.80 -5.29 -20.65
CA GLY A 42 6.85 -6.71 -20.98
C GLY A 42 5.47 -7.30 -21.23
N ASP A 43 5.47 -8.49 -21.82
CA ASP A 43 4.31 -9.37 -21.88
C ASP A 43 4.35 -10.36 -20.71
N GLY A 44 3.32 -10.35 -19.88
CA GLY A 44 3.22 -11.26 -18.75
C GLY A 44 2.10 -10.90 -17.79
N GLU A 45 1.82 -11.82 -16.88
CA GLU A 45 0.75 -11.67 -15.90
C GLU A 45 1.33 -11.36 -14.52
N VAL A 46 0.57 -10.57 -13.75
CA VAL A 46 0.87 -10.31 -12.35
C VAL A 46 0.88 -11.63 -11.58
N SER A 47 1.90 -11.84 -10.76
CA SER A 47 2.00 -12.99 -9.87
C SER A 47 2.55 -12.62 -8.50
N PHE A 48 2.04 -13.29 -7.47
CA PHE A 48 2.58 -13.17 -6.11
C PHE A 48 3.76 -14.13 -5.96
N VAL A 49 4.93 -13.58 -5.64
CA VAL A 49 6.12 -14.39 -5.33
C VAL A 49 5.90 -15.16 -4.04
N ASP A 50 5.21 -14.54 -3.09
CA ASP A 50 4.69 -15.17 -1.88
C ASP A 50 3.17 -14.99 -1.74
N PRO A 51 2.37 -15.95 -2.24
CA PRO A 51 0.92 -15.91 -2.10
C PRO A 51 0.43 -15.99 -0.65
N ALA A 52 1.22 -16.53 0.29
CA ALA A 52 0.81 -16.62 1.69
C ALA A 52 0.84 -15.24 2.36
N ALA A 53 1.83 -14.41 2.02
CA ALA A 53 1.86 -13.01 2.42
C ALA A 53 0.63 -12.24 1.91
N ALA A 54 0.23 -12.44 0.66
CA ALA A 54 -0.96 -11.81 0.09
C ALA A 54 -2.24 -12.17 0.87
N THR A 55 -2.43 -13.46 1.16
CA THR A 55 -3.57 -13.92 1.98
C THR A 55 -3.53 -13.32 3.38
N CYS A 56 -2.37 -13.36 4.06
CA CYS A 56 -2.22 -12.78 5.40
C CYS A 56 -2.59 -11.30 5.44
N ILE A 57 -2.10 -10.52 4.46
CA ILE A 57 -2.38 -9.08 4.38
C ILE A 57 -3.88 -8.86 4.19
N MET A 58 -4.52 -9.51 3.21
CA MET A 58 -5.96 -9.33 2.97
C MET A 58 -6.82 -9.75 4.17
N GLU A 59 -6.50 -10.86 4.83
CA GLU A 59 -7.22 -11.29 6.04
C GLU A 59 -7.02 -10.31 7.20
N SER A 60 -5.81 -9.79 7.36
CA SER A 60 -5.51 -8.79 8.38
C SER A 60 -6.23 -7.46 8.14
N LEU A 61 -6.31 -7.02 6.88
CA LEU A 61 -7.07 -5.83 6.48
C LEU A 61 -8.57 -6.04 6.69
N ARG A 62 -9.11 -7.21 6.35
CA ARG A 62 -10.50 -7.59 6.64
C ARG A 62 -10.82 -7.49 8.13
N ASP A 63 -9.91 -7.97 8.97
CA ASP A 63 -10.08 -8.03 10.42
C ASP A 63 -9.64 -6.74 11.13
N ALA A 64 -9.28 -5.70 10.37
CA ALA A 64 -8.78 -4.41 10.85
C ALA A 64 -7.64 -4.55 11.87
N VAL A 65 -6.74 -5.52 11.66
CA VAL A 65 -5.59 -5.75 12.53
C VAL A 65 -4.66 -4.54 12.44
N PRO A 66 -4.29 -3.91 13.57
CA PRO A 66 -3.32 -2.82 13.54
C PRO A 66 -1.93 -3.34 13.17
N GLY A 67 -1.24 -2.64 12.29
CA GLY A 67 0.06 -3.08 11.80
C GLY A 67 0.55 -2.35 10.56
N LEU A 68 1.80 -2.62 10.21
CA LEU A 68 2.41 -2.19 8.96
C LEU A 68 2.35 -3.33 7.94
N TYR A 69 1.81 -3.06 6.75
CA TYR A 69 1.74 -4.00 5.64
C TYR A 69 2.53 -3.46 4.46
N VAL A 70 3.45 -4.26 3.92
CA VAL A 70 4.35 -3.85 2.84
C VAL A 70 4.10 -4.69 1.60
N ILE A 71 3.89 -4.03 0.46
CA ILE A 71 3.66 -4.64 -0.84
C ILE A 71 4.67 -4.02 -1.81
N ASN A 72 5.61 -4.82 -2.30
CA ASN A 72 6.61 -4.41 -3.28
C ASN A 72 6.28 -5.04 -4.63
N ILE A 73 6.10 -4.20 -5.64
CA ILE A 73 5.85 -4.59 -7.02
C ILE A 73 7.14 -4.36 -7.79
N GLU A 74 7.82 -5.45 -8.12
CA GLU A 74 9.13 -5.44 -8.76
C GLU A 74 9.05 -6.14 -10.13
N PRO A 75 8.91 -5.37 -11.22
CA PRO A 75 9.12 -5.88 -12.56
C PRO A 75 10.63 -5.93 -12.82
N GLY A 76 11.13 -6.95 -13.52
CA GLY A 76 12.57 -7.12 -13.73
C GLY A 76 13.32 -5.85 -14.18
N GLN A 77 14.05 -5.23 -13.23
CA GLN A 77 15.22 -4.35 -13.37
C GLN A 77 15.07 -2.85 -13.72
N GLN A 78 13.91 -2.30 -14.09
CA GLN A 78 13.79 -0.86 -14.44
C GLN A 78 12.85 -0.09 -13.50
N TYR A 79 11.55 -0.35 -13.58
CA TYR A 79 10.57 0.31 -12.71
C TYR A 79 10.33 -0.51 -11.45
N SER A 80 9.83 0.08 -10.37
CA SER A 80 9.23 -0.64 -9.25
C SER A 80 8.22 0.25 -8.51
N ARG A 81 7.32 -0.36 -7.74
CA ARG A 81 6.36 0.34 -6.89
C ARG A 81 6.33 -0.30 -5.52
N SER A 82 6.21 0.50 -4.46
CA SER A 82 6.04 0.03 -3.10
C SER A 82 4.79 0.68 -2.52
N HIS A 83 3.88 -0.13 -1.99
CA HIS A 83 2.81 0.33 -1.13
C HIS A 83 3.12 -0.07 0.31
N ARG A 84 2.95 0.88 1.23
CA ARG A 84 2.97 0.63 2.66
C ARG A 84 1.65 1.10 3.22
N LEU A 85 0.94 0.21 3.90
CA LEU A 85 -0.31 0.50 4.57
C LEU A 85 -0.06 0.37 6.07
N GLU A 86 -0.19 1.46 6.82
CA GLU A 86 -0.16 1.42 8.28
C GLU A 86 -1.59 1.57 8.80
N VAL A 87 -2.11 0.50 9.40
CA VAL A 87 -3.46 0.45 9.96
C VAL A 87 -3.39 0.71 11.46
N PHE A 88 -4.17 1.67 11.92
CA PHE A 88 -4.28 2.03 13.33
C PHE A 88 -5.46 1.31 14.00
N ALA A 89 -5.48 1.34 15.34
CA ALA A 89 -6.52 0.70 16.15
C ALA A 89 -7.94 1.24 15.91
N ASP A 90 -8.05 2.45 15.35
CA ASP A 90 -9.30 3.12 15.01
C ASP A 90 -9.73 2.89 13.54
N ALA A 91 -9.09 1.92 12.87
CA ALA A 91 -9.28 1.62 11.44
C ALA A 91 -8.93 2.79 10.49
N THR A 92 -8.17 3.78 10.96
CA THR A 92 -7.48 4.71 10.06
C THR A 92 -6.36 3.97 9.35
N VAL A 93 -6.17 4.26 8.07
CA VAL A 93 -5.02 3.77 7.30
C VAL A 93 -4.21 4.94 6.76
N VAL A 94 -2.90 4.87 6.95
CA VAL A 94 -1.94 5.67 6.20
C VAL A 94 -1.42 4.83 5.06
N ARG A 95 -1.76 5.25 3.85
CA ARG A 95 -1.20 4.69 2.63
C ARG A 95 -0.03 5.55 2.19
N TYR A 96 1.14 4.94 2.15
CA TYR A 96 2.31 5.45 1.46
C TYR A 96 2.48 4.66 0.17
N GLU A 97 2.71 5.36 -0.93
CA GLU A 97 3.09 4.76 -2.19
C GLU A 97 4.34 5.44 -2.75
N GLY A 98 5.31 4.63 -3.12
CA GLY A 98 6.53 5.05 -3.79
C GLY A 98 6.65 4.37 -5.15
N VAL A 99 6.95 5.14 -6.18
CA VAL A 99 7.21 4.69 -7.54
C VAL A 99 8.67 5.01 -7.86
N PHE A 100 9.41 3.97 -8.21
CA PHE A 100 10.81 4.06 -8.59
C PHE A 100 10.92 3.82 -10.10
N ASP A 101 11.53 4.77 -10.78
CA ASP A 101 12.01 4.69 -12.16
C ASP A 101 13.54 4.76 -12.07
N ASP A 102 14.26 4.11 -12.99
CA ASP A 102 15.71 4.19 -13.15
C ASP A 102 16.28 5.62 -13.07
N LYS A 103 15.44 6.64 -13.31
CA LYS A 103 15.79 8.06 -13.33
C LYS A 103 15.21 8.88 -12.17
N CYS A 104 14.13 8.42 -11.54
CA CYS A 104 13.33 9.24 -10.63
C CYS A 104 12.65 8.43 -9.54
N PHE A 105 12.31 9.10 -8.45
CA PHE A 105 11.48 8.54 -7.39
C PHE A 105 10.36 9.51 -7.05
N ASP A 106 9.12 9.05 -7.27
CA ASP A 106 7.91 9.77 -6.94
C ASP A 106 7.19 9.07 -5.81
N GLN A 107 6.70 9.83 -4.85
CA GLN A 107 5.99 9.26 -3.72
C GLN A 107 4.92 10.18 -3.18
N TRP A 108 3.95 9.55 -2.54
CA TRP A 108 2.79 10.23 -2.00
C TRP A 108 2.27 9.48 -0.78
N GLU A 109 1.76 10.28 0.16
CA GLU A 109 1.11 9.79 1.37
C GLU A 109 -0.34 10.25 1.39
N ARG A 110 -1.24 9.34 1.78
CA ARG A 110 -2.66 9.59 1.93
C ARG A 110 -3.22 8.95 3.19
N TRP A 111 -3.98 9.74 3.94
CA TRP A 111 -4.76 9.28 5.09
C TRP A 111 -6.18 8.94 4.64
N GLU A 112 -6.64 7.74 4.99
CA GLU A 112 -7.93 7.18 4.54
C GLU A 112 -8.59 6.42 5.70
N VAL A 113 -9.91 6.18 5.59
CA VAL A 113 -10.59 5.21 6.46
C VAL A 113 -10.46 3.83 5.81
N LEU A 114 -10.06 2.82 6.56
CA LEU A 114 -9.99 1.45 6.07
C LEU A 114 -11.38 1.00 5.54
N ARG A 115 -11.39 0.31 4.41
CA ARG A 115 -12.59 -0.33 3.86
C ARG A 115 -13.14 -1.37 4.84
N ASP A 116 -14.43 -1.69 4.69
CA ASP A 116 -15.06 -2.68 5.56
C ASP A 116 -14.61 -4.12 5.25
N ALA A 117 -14.92 -5.04 6.17
CA ALA A 117 -14.60 -6.46 6.01
C ALA A 117 -15.20 -7.07 4.73
N ALA A 118 -16.40 -6.63 4.30
CA ALA A 118 -17.08 -7.15 3.13
C ALA A 118 -16.32 -6.82 1.83
N HIS A 119 -15.68 -5.66 1.76
CA HIS A 119 -14.78 -5.32 0.65
C HIS A 119 -13.63 -6.32 0.54
N PHE A 120 -12.93 -6.61 1.64
CA PHE A 120 -11.79 -7.51 1.64
C PHE A 120 -12.17 -8.99 1.47
N GLU A 121 -13.34 -9.42 1.95
CA GLU A 121 -13.92 -10.72 1.59
C GLU A 121 -14.15 -10.83 0.07
N GLY A 122 -14.66 -9.74 -0.53
CA GLY A 122 -14.76 -9.61 -1.98
C GLY A 122 -13.40 -9.71 -2.67
N CYS A 123 -12.37 -9.03 -2.16
CA CYS A 123 -11.01 -9.10 -2.67
C CYS A 123 -10.46 -10.53 -2.67
N LEU A 124 -10.61 -11.25 -1.56
CA LEU A 124 -10.15 -12.64 -1.42
C LEU A 124 -10.85 -13.61 -2.40
N ALA A 125 -12.08 -13.29 -2.82
CA ALA A 125 -12.84 -14.08 -3.77
C ALA A 125 -12.47 -13.79 -5.25
N LEU A 126 -11.64 -12.78 -5.53
CA LEU A 126 -11.21 -12.46 -6.89
C LEU A 126 -10.34 -13.58 -7.47
N ALA A 127 -10.50 -13.83 -8.77
CA ALA A 127 -9.94 -15.01 -9.42
C ALA A 127 -8.45 -14.85 -9.79
N THR A 128 -7.98 -13.61 -9.97
CA THR A 128 -6.61 -13.35 -10.45
C THR A 128 -5.78 -12.55 -9.44
N PRO A 129 -4.46 -12.79 -9.37
CA PRO A 129 -3.55 -11.99 -8.53
C PRO A 129 -3.57 -10.50 -8.87
N ALA A 130 -3.78 -10.14 -10.14
CA ALA A 130 -3.91 -8.75 -10.57
C ALA A 130 -5.11 -8.08 -9.89
N GLU A 131 -6.30 -8.70 -9.98
CA GLU A 131 -7.51 -8.19 -9.35
C GLU A 131 -7.36 -8.12 -7.83
N GLN A 132 -6.78 -9.15 -7.21
CA GLN A 132 -6.51 -9.19 -5.77
C GLN A 132 -5.55 -8.06 -5.35
N LEU A 133 -4.46 -7.82 -6.10
CA LEU A 133 -3.51 -6.74 -5.84
C LEU A 133 -4.21 -5.39 -5.88
N PHE A 134 -4.94 -5.10 -6.96
CA PHE A 134 -5.62 -3.81 -7.11
C PHE A 134 -6.63 -3.56 -6.00
N CYS A 135 -7.36 -4.60 -5.59
CA CYS A 135 -8.29 -4.54 -4.47
C CYS A 135 -7.55 -4.28 -3.14
N MET A 136 -6.43 -4.98 -2.90
CA MET A 136 -5.62 -4.84 -1.69
C MET A 136 -4.99 -3.45 -1.55
N VAL A 137 -4.47 -2.86 -2.63
CA VAL A 137 -3.85 -1.52 -2.57
C VAL A 137 -4.89 -0.41 -2.47
N ASP A 138 -6.15 -0.65 -2.86
CA ASP A 138 -7.30 0.24 -2.61
C ASP A 138 -7.94 0.03 -1.22
N ALA A 139 -7.12 -0.26 -0.22
CA ALA A 139 -7.56 -0.56 1.15
C ALA A 139 -8.32 0.58 1.84
N GLY A 140 -8.16 1.82 1.37
CA GLY A 140 -8.80 2.99 1.93
C GLY A 140 -10.05 3.44 1.17
N THR A 141 -11.00 4.02 1.90
CA THR A 141 -12.04 4.89 1.33
C THR A 141 -11.50 6.31 1.42
N GLY A 142 -11.34 6.96 0.26
CA GLY A 142 -10.81 8.31 0.20
C GLY A 142 -11.61 9.29 1.07
N GLU A 143 -10.86 10.07 1.87
CA GLU A 143 -11.26 11.13 2.83
C GLU A 143 -11.19 10.72 4.32
N CYS A 144 -10.10 11.15 4.97
CA CYS A 144 -10.00 11.30 6.43
C CYS A 144 -9.39 12.67 6.74
N ILE A 145 -10.03 13.45 7.62
CA ILE A 145 -9.44 14.68 8.17
C ILE A 145 -8.60 14.26 9.38
N ALA A 146 -7.30 14.52 9.34
CA ALA A 146 -6.42 14.40 10.51
C ALA A 146 -6.75 15.54 11.51
N ALA A 147 -7.85 15.39 12.25
CA ALA A 147 -8.19 16.27 13.36
C ALA A 147 -9.10 15.54 14.34
N ASP A 148 -8.54 15.21 15.49
CA ASP A 148 -9.12 14.53 16.64
C ASP A 148 -9.23 13.01 16.49
N SER A 149 -8.82 12.31 17.55
CA SER A 149 -8.92 10.86 17.74
C SER A 149 -10.11 10.28 17.00
N CYS A 150 -9.87 9.37 16.05
CA CYS A 150 -10.94 8.67 15.40
C CYS A 150 -11.77 7.92 16.45
N PRO A 151 -13.11 8.01 16.37
CA PRO A 151 -14.02 7.55 17.42
C PRO A 151 -13.93 6.05 17.72
#